data_AF-A0A966A1G2-F1
#
_entry.id   AF-A0A966A1G2-F1
#
_cell.length_a   1.000
_cell.length_b   1.000
_cell.length_c   1.000
_cell.angle_alpha   90.00
_cell.angle_beta   90.00
_cell.angle_gamma   90.00
#
_symmetry.space_group_name_H-M   'P 1'
#
loop_
_entity.id
_entity.type
_entity.pdbx_description
1 polymer ?
#
loop_
_entity_poly.entity_id
_entity_poly.type
_entity_poly.pdbx_seq_one_letter_code
_entity_poly.pdbx_strand_id
1 'polypeptide(L)'
;MPAPKIGVMLQHLIQTAVITSLILSTSCTYLKHASIQADYARLQKAEPSQRNVRHMIERQNFAVIGKIQDPNDLYRQDKNTKAVAAFSSRFKANELVEVMHDMGSGTHFGLDLPSGDYDILVFSDRNRNRVYDSDEVVGKSQLSLSKQNYPSMVVTQHIVEIINFSTIDWQPKIEVKETDVSQPSIYYPAGTIRSLRDPIFSHEISTLGLYDPAAFFEQVPTMFHALEEDIAYKIPVIFVYGIGGSPREFEALVQQLDRSRFKPWFYHYASGGDLNQMAALFHDIFLSGKTIGTSEIIPIVIVAHSMGGLVVREALNLLDLGNPKLPQIEFVSLATPFGGHPFARSTSDTNMMILPSWRDLNPDNEFIRQLYRKPLPDNVTHHLFYAFSNEDHIKLGDNSDGVVPLSSQLRPQAQQESSRQLGLDVTHTGILTDPVAIAVIVETLSEVKTGYPDDHMSYFLQGGHDVKIGSVYNARDQYYLRYYGRYIEALAKGEIEPIGPWQEKLVPMLRGQAKPEFEPAKAWRKFIQNNSD
;
A
#
# COMPACT_ATOMS: atom_id res chain seq x y z
N MET A 1 -57.00 -23.16 2.13
CA MET A 1 -55.58 -23.06 2.53
C MET A 1 -54.74 -23.19 1.28
N PRO A 2 -54.03 -22.15 0.79
CA PRO A 2 -53.13 -22.33 -0.34
C PRO A 2 -51.78 -22.86 0.17
N ALA A 3 -51.24 -23.84 -0.54
CA ALA A 3 -49.94 -24.46 -0.27
C ALA A 3 -48.80 -23.43 -0.32
N PRO A 4 -47.72 -23.58 0.46
CA PRO A 4 -46.57 -22.69 0.38
C PRO A 4 -45.94 -22.80 -1.00
N LYS A 5 -45.64 -21.65 -1.61
CA LYS A 5 -44.97 -21.55 -2.91
C LYS A 5 -43.58 -22.21 -2.81
N ILE A 6 -43.41 -23.32 -3.52
CA ILE A 6 -42.16 -24.08 -3.70
C ILE A 6 -40.96 -23.16 -4.04
N GLY A 7 -41.20 -22.01 -4.66
CA GLY A 7 -40.18 -21.00 -4.98
C GLY A 7 -39.47 -20.38 -3.76
N VAL A 8 -40.13 -20.21 -2.61
CA VAL A 8 -39.49 -19.62 -1.41
C VAL A 8 -38.58 -20.63 -0.73
N MET A 9 -38.96 -21.90 -0.75
CA MET A 9 -38.18 -23.01 -0.19
C MET A 9 -36.92 -23.28 -1.03
N LEU A 10 -37.03 -23.15 -2.36
CA LEU A 10 -35.91 -23.25 -3.28
C LEU A 10 -34.92 -22.07 -3.10
N GLN A 11 -35.42 -20.87 -2.81
CA GLN A 11 -34.59 -19.69 -2.56
C GLN A 11 -33.76 -19.81 -1.27
N HIS A 12 -34.32 -20.42 -0.21
CA HIS A 12 -33.57 -20.76 1.01
C HIS A 12 -32.55 -21.89 0.81
N LEU A 13 -32.85 -22.90 0.00
CA LEU A 13 -31.90 -23.96 -0.37
C LEU A 13 -30.74 -23.42 -1.22
N ILE A 14 -31.01 -22.45 -2.11
CA ILE A 14 -30.00 -21.73 -2.91
C ILE A 14 -29.13 -20.84 -2.02
N GLN A 15 -29.72 -20.15 -1.03
CA GLN A 15 -28.96 -19.42 -0.01
C GLN A 15 -27.99 -20.34 0.76
N THR A 16 -28.37 -21.59 1.03
CA THR A 16 -27.50 -22.53 1.76
C THR A 16 -26.39 -23.12 0.87
N ALA A 17 -26.65 -23.32 -0.43
CA ALA A 17 -25.73 -23.96 -1.38
C ALA A 17 -24.61 -23.05 -1.91
N VAL A 18 -24.89 -21.77 -2.16
CA VAL A 18 -23.85 -20.79 -2.59
C VAL A 18 -22.95 -20.40 -1.43
N ILE A 19 -23.50 -20.39 -0.21
CA ILE A 19 -22.72 -20.38 1.02
C ILE A 19 -21.70 -21.52 0.96
N THR A 20 -22.10 -22.75 0.63
CA THR A 20 -21.23 -23.93 0.73
C THR A 20 -19.98 -23.91 -0.18
N SER A 21 -20.01 -23.26 -1.34
CA SER A 21 -18.85 -23.27 -2.26
C SER A 21 -17.71 -22.32 -1.83
N LEU A 22 -18.03 -21.12 -1.30
CA LEU A 22 -17.03 -20.29 -0.61
C LEU A 22 -16.76 -20.75 0.82
N ILE A 23 -17.68 -21.48 1.47
CA ILE A 23 -17.71 -21.72 2.93
C ILE A 23 -17.23 -23.10 3.37
N LEU A 24 -16.99 -24.08 2.50
CA LEU A 24 -16.48 -25.37 2.97
C LEU A 24 -15.03 -25.32 3.49
N SER A 25 -14.20 -24.39 3.00
CA SER A 25 -12.88 -24.08 3.61
C SER A 25 -12.92 -22.80 4.47
N THR A 26 -13.79 -21.83 4.17
CA THR A 26 -13.89 -20.59 4.97
C THR A 26 -14.76 -20.71 6.21
N SER A 27 -15.61 -21.74 6.38
CA SER A 27 -16.40 -21.93 7.61
C SER A 27 -15.54 -22.18 8.84
N CYS A 28 -14.54 -23.06 8.73
CA CYS A 28 -13.67 -23.37 9.86
C CYS A 28 -12.78 -22.18 10.21
N THR A 29 -12.22 -21.51 9.21
CA THR A 29 -11.43 -20.28 9.39
C THR A 29 -12.28 -19.15 9.98
N TYR A 30 -13.47 -18.93 9.43
CA TYR A 30 -14.42 -17.94 9.93
C TYR A 30 -14.82 -18.23 11.38
N LEU A 31 -15.21 -19.47 11.71
CA LEU A 31 -15.59 -19.87 13.07
C LEU A 31 -14.43 -19.71 14.06
N LYS A 32 -13.20 -20.06 13.64
CA LYS A 32 -11.99 -19.83 14.42
C LYS A 32 -11.82 -18.36 14.74
N HIS A 33 -11.87 -17.48 13.75
CA HIS A 33 -11.67 -16.04 13.96
C HIS A 33 -12.85 -15.38 14.67
N ALA A 34 -14.09 -15.83 14.46
CA ALA A 34 -15.24 -15.40 15.25
C ALA A 34 -15.09 -15.77 16.73
N SER A 35 -14.54 -16.96 17.04
CA SER A 35 -14.19 -17.33 18.42
C SER A 35 -13.12 -16.42 19.01
N ILE A 36 -12.06 -16.12 18.25
CA ILE A 36 -11.00 -15.19 18.67
C ILE A 36 -11.58 -13.81 18.99
N GLN A 37 -12.44 -13.28 18.13
CA GLN A 37 -13.11 -11.99 18.35
C GLN A 37 -14.03 -12.01 19.58
N ALA A 38 -14.74 -13.12 19.81
CA ALA A 38 -15.54 -13.31 21.03
C ALA A 38 -14.67 -13.36 22.30
N ASP A 39 -13.48 -13.94 22.21
CA ASP A 39 -12.50 -13.96 23.30
C ASP A 39 -11.94 -12.55 23.56
N TYR A 40 -11.59 -11.77 22.54
CA TYR A 40 -11.21 -10.36 22.71
C TYR A 40 -12.31 -9.55 23.38
N ALA A 41 -13.57 -9.74 22.99
CA ALA A 41 -14.70 -9.07 23.64
C ALA A 41 -14.89 -9.50 25.11
N ARG A 42 -14.62 -10.77 25.45
CA ARG A 42 -14.67 -11.28 26.82
C ARG A 42 -13.54 -10.68 27.66
N LEU A 43 -12.31 -10.69 27.14
CA LEU A 43 -11.14 -10.09 27.77
C LEU A 43 -11.34 -8.60 28.00
N GLN A 44 -11.91 -7.86 27.04
CA GLN A 44 -12.17 -6.43 27.20
C GLN A 44 -13.12 -6.13 28.37
N LYS A 45 -14.09 -7.01 28.63
CA LYS A 45 -15.03 -6.86 29.75
C LYS A 45 -14.38 -7.16 31.10
N ALA A 46 -13.46 -8.12 31.14
CA ALA A 46 -12.79 -8.55 32.36
C ALA A 46 -11.61 -7.62 32.73
N GLU A 47 -10.76 -7.31 31.76
CA GLU A 47 -9.55 -6.50 31.92
C GLU A 47 -9.40 -5.50 30.76
N PRO A 48 -10.09 -4.35 30.81
CA PRO A 48 -10.06 -3.36 29.74
C PRO A 48 -8.63 -2.91 29.39
N SER A 49 -8.33 -2.82 28.10
CA SER A 49 -7.05 -2.31 27.60
C SER A 49 -7.22 -1.75 26.19
N GLN A 50 -6.47 -0.70 25.83
CA GLN A 50 -6.50 -0.15 24.47
C GLN A 50 -5.91 -1.13 23.47
N ARG A 51 -4.87 -1.87 23.86
CA ARG A 51 -4.29 -2.93 23.03
C ARG A 51 -5.33 -3.98 22.66
N ASN A 52 -6.18 -4.41 23.59
CA ASN A 52 -7.23 -5.38 23.26
C ASN A 52 -8.35 -4.77 22.41
N VAL A 53 -8.70 -3.49 22.61
CA VAL A 53 -9.65 -2.78 21.72
C VAL A 53 -9.14 -2.76 20.28
N ARG A 54 -7.82 -2.58 20.07
CA ARG A 54 -7.18 -2.57 18.75
C ARG A 54 -7.47 -3.85 17.96
N HIS A 55 -7.50 -5.01 18.61
CA HIS A 55 -7.77 -6.30 17.95
C HIS A 55 -9.26 -6.62 17.72
N MET A 56 -10.17 -5.85 18.31
CA MET A 56 -11.61 -6.08 18.14
C MET A 56 -12.07 -5.55 16.78
N ILE A 57 -12.37 -6.42 15.82
CA ILE A 57 -12.69 -6.03 14.43
C ILE A 57 -13.92 -5.12 14.28
N GLU A 58 -14.87 -5.21 15.20
CA GLU A 58 -16.04 -4.32 15.25
C GLU A 58 -15.71 -2.92 15.78
N ARG A 59 -14.56 -2.75 16.43
CA ARG A 59 -14.05 -1.46 16.90
C ARG A 59 -13.19 -0.89 15.77
N GLN A 60 -13.59 0.26 15.25
CA GLN A 60 -12.83 0.93 14.20
C GLN A 60 -11.60 1.61 14.82
N ASN A 61 -10.43 1.29 14.28
CA ASN A 61 -9.16 1.94 14.59
C ASN A 61 -8.90 3.09 13.60
N PHE A 62 -8.00 3.97 14.00
CA PHE A 62 -7.47 5.06 13.19
C PHE A 62 -6.12 4.65 12.66
N ALA A 63 -5.94 4.77 11.36
CA ALA A 63 -4.64 4.61 10.73
C ALA A 63 -3.87 5.93 10.82
N VAL A 64 -2.72 5.90 11.47
CA VAL A 64 -1.85 7.05 11.69
C VAL A 64 -0.61 6.89 10.81
N ILE A 65 -0.49 7.73 9.78
CA ILE A 65 0.73 7.88 9.01
C ILE A 65 1.47 9.10 9.53
N GLY A 66 2.69 8.88 10.02
CA GLY A 66 3.54 9.93 10.53
C GLY A 66 4.94 9.93 9.92
N LYS A 67 5.74 10.92 10.29
CA LYS A 67 7.14 11.05 9.88
C LYS A 67 8.01 11.42 11.07
N ILE A 68 9.13 10.73 11.19
CA ILE A 68 10.18 11.11 12.13
C ILE A 68 11.02 12.21 11.47
N GLN A 69 11.09 13.38 12.08
CA GLN A 69 11.87 14.50 11.56
C GLN A 69 13.13 14.71 12.40
N ASP A 70 14.29 14.71 11.75
CA ASP A 70 15.60 14.97 12.37
C ASP A 70 16.10 16.35 11.90
N PRO A 71 15.60 17.46 12.46
CA PRO A 71 15.89 18.80 11.94
C PRO A 71 17.37 19.19 12.03
N ASN A 72 18.12 18.54 12.95
CA ASN A 72 19.52 18.83 13.22
C ASN A 72 20.47 17.77 12.63
N ASP A 73 19.96 16.81 11.84
CA ASP A 73 20.72 15.72 11.22
C ASP A 73 21.51 14.86 12.25
N LEU A 74 21.05 14.80 13.50
CA LEU A 74 21.76 14.20 14.63
C LEU A 74 21.81 12.67 14.54
N TYR A 75 20.81 12.06 13.91
CA TYR A 75 20.59 10.62 13.87
C TYR A 75 20.67 10.05 12.45
N ARG A 76 20.99 10.87 11.44
CA ARG A 76 21.06 10.44 10.03
C ARG A 76 22.12 9.37 9.75
N GLN A 77 23.21 9.40 10.51
CA GLN A 77 24.30 8.41 10.44
C GLN A 77 24.16 7.34 11.55
N ASP A 78 23.16 7.47 12.41
CA ASP A 78 22.98 6.58 13.55
C ASP A 78 22.39 5.24 13.11
N LYS A 79 23.18 4.18 13.29
CA LYS A 79 22.83 2.79 12.96
C LYS A 79 22.03 2.09 14.05
N ASN A 80 21.75 2.76 15.18
CA ASN A 80 20.94 2.18 16.24
C ASN A 80 19.51 1.97 15.76
N THR A 81 18.93 0.82 16.11
CA THR A 81 17.55 0.48 15.80
C THR A 81 16.62 1.45 16.51
N LYS A 82 15.63 1.99 15.80
CA LYS A 82 14.65 2.92 16.36
C LYS A 82 13.26 2.32 16.28
N ALA A 83 12.39 2.77 17.17
CA ALA A 83 10.98 2.42 17.15
C ALA A 83 10.10 3.63 17.46
N VAL A 84 8.90 3.62 16.90
CA VAL A 84 7.82 4.54 17.28
C VAL A 84 6.79 3.74 18.05
N ALA A 85 6.50 4.16 19.27
CA ALA A 85 5.55 3.46 20.15
C ALA A 85 4.46 4.41 20.64
N ALA A 86 3.22 3.92 20.63
CA ALA A 86 2.06 4.62 21.14
C ALA A 86 1.66 4.09 22.51
N PHE A 87 1.56 5.00 23.48
CA PHE A 87 1.13 4.70 24.83
C PHE A 87 -0.18 5.40 25.13
N SER A 88 -1.10 4.72 25.82
CA SER A 88 -2.35 5.32 26.30
C SER A 88 -2.50 5.10 27.80
N SER A 89 -3.10 6.06 28.48
CA SER A 89 -3.46 5.94 29.90
C SER A 89 -4.96 5.76 30.14
N ARG A 90 -5.72 5.40 29.09
CA ARG A 90 -7.19 5.30 29.15
C ARG A 90 -7.70 4.23 30.11
N PHE A 91 -7.04 3.06 30.14
CA PHE A 91 -7.44 1.94 31.00
C PHE A 91 -6.35 1.53 32.00
N LYS A 92 -5.08 1.55 31.56
CA LYS A 92 -3.91 1.26 32.38
C LYS A 92 -2.91 2.39 32.17
N ALA A 93 -2.23 2.85 33.22
CA ALA A 93 -1.24 3.91 33.10
C ALA A 93 -0.10 3.48 32.15
N ASN A 94 0.22 4.32 31.16
CA ASN A 94 1.29 4.11 30.19
C ASN A 94 1.21 2.74 29.49
N GLU A 95 0.00 2.35 29.10
CA GLU A 95 -0.24 1.10 28.36
C GLU A 95 0.38 1.20 26.96
N LEU A 96 1.32 0.31 26.64
CA LEU A 96 1.79 0.14 25.27
C LEU A 96 0.68 -0.44 24.41
N VAL A 97 0.20 0.34 23.45
CA VAL A 97 -0.87 -0.06 22.53
C VAL A 97 -0.30 -0.65 21.25
N GLU A 98 0.74 -0.03 20.71
CA GLU A 98 1.40 -0.47 19.48
C GLU A 98 2.83 0.07 19.39
N VAL A 99 3.67 -0.64 18.65
CA VAL A 99 5.04 -0.24 18.34
C VAL A 99 5.40 -0.66 16.92
N MET A 100 5.97 0.27 16.16
CA MET A 100 6.61 0.01 14.88
C MET A 100 8.12 0.06 15.07
N HIS A 101 8.81 -1.03 14.74
CA HIS A 101 10.25 -1.19 14.91
C HIS A 101 11.04 -0.88 13.63
N ASP A 102 12.36 -0.86 13.77
CA ASP A 102 13.34 -0.85 12.69
C ASP A 102 13.21 0.36 11.74
N MET A 103 13.04 1.53 12.36
CA MET A 103 12.83 2.79 11.66
C MET A 103 14.13 3.53 11.38
N GLY A 104 14.26 4.07 10.16
CA GLY A 104 15.32 5.02 9.81
C GLY A 104 14.97 6.45 10.24
N SER A 105 15.97 7.30 10.49
CA SER A 105 15.74 8.75 10.64
C SER A 105 15.18 9.35 9.34
N GLY A 106 14.13 10.17 9.42
CA GLY A 106 13.52 10.77 8.23
C GLY A 106 12.52 9.86 7.48
N THR A 107 12.24 8.67 8.01
CA THR A 107 11.28 7.72 7.42
C THR A 107 9.85 7.96 7.93
N HIS A 108 8.88 7.48 7.15
CA HIS A 108 7.47 7.47 7.54
C HIS A 108 7.18 6.25 8.43
N PHE A 109 6.32 6.42 9.43
CA PHE A 109 5.81 5.33 10.26
C PHE A 109 4.29 5.20 10.13
N GLY A 110 3.79 3.99 10.39
CA GLY A 110 2.37 3.67 10.45
C GLY A 110 2.00 3.12 11.83
N LEU A 111 0.86 3.55 12.39
CA LEU A 111 0.26 2.95 13.59
C LEU A 111 -1.25 2.76 13.34
N ASP A 112 -1.82 1.67 13.85
CA ASP A 112 -3.24 1.34 13.87
C ASP A 112 -3.78 1.44 15.31
N LEU A 113 -4.41 2.57 15.65
CA LEU A 113 -4.74 2.91 17.03
C LEU A 113 -6.25 3.10 17.24
N PRO A 114 -6.86 2.54 18.30
CA PRO A 114 -8.24 2.88 18.67
C PRO A 114 -8.44 4.37 18.95
N SER A 115 -9.69 4.82 19.01
CA SER A 115 -10.00 6.15 19.58
C SER A 115 -9.40 6.32 20.99
N GLY A 116 -8.86 7.51 21.27
CA GLY A 116 -8.28 7.85 22.58
C GLY A 116 -7.14 8.84 22.48
N ASP A 117 -6.56 9.14 23.63
CA ASP A 117 -5.39 10.00 23.75
C ASP A 117 -4.13 9.14 23.90
N TYR A 118 -3.07 9.56 23.19
CA TYR A 118 -1.83 8.83 23.08
C TYR A 118 -0.62 9.75 23.25
N ASP A 119 0.37 9.25 23.99
CA ASP A 119 1.74 9.72 23.92
C ASP A 119 2.50 8.87 22.88
N ILE A 120 2.99 9.52 21.83
CA ILE A 120 3.78 8.88 20.78
C ILE A 120 5.26 9.17 21.06
N LEU A 121 6.01 8.11 21.34
CA LEU A 121 7.42 8.18 21.72
C LEU A 121 8.29 7.54 20.62
N VAL A 122 9.43 8.16 20.34
CA VAL A 122 10.47 7.57 19.48
C VAL A 122 11.64 7.13 20.35
N PHE A 123 12.00 5.86 20.26
CA PHE A 123 13.13 5.27 20.97
C PHE A 123 14.30 5.02 20.01
N SER A 124 15.53 5.07 20.53
CA SER A 124 16.74 4.63 19.83
C SER A 124 17.54 3.75 20.79
N ASP A 125 17.79 2.48 20.44
CA ASP A 125 18.56 1.52 21.26
C ASP A 125 20.06 1.91 21.22
N ARG A 126 20.46 2.79 22.15
CA ARG A 126 21.78 3.42 22.18
C ARG A 126 22.79 2.53 22.87
N ASN A 127 22.36 1.84 23.93
CA ASN A 127 23.23 0.95 24.67
C ASN A 127 23.36 -0.42 23.99
N ARG A 128 22.54 -0.70 22.97
CA ARG A 128 22.53 -1.93 22.15
C ARG A 128 22.23 -3.18 22.97
N ASN A 129 21.44 -3.03 24.03
CA ASN A 129 21.03 -4.13 24.88
C ASN A 129 19.78 -4.86 24.34
N ARG A 130 19.23 -4.40 23.20
CA ARG A 130 18.02 -4.93 22.55
C ARG A 130 16.73 -4.75 23.35
N VAL A 131 16.70 -3.75 24.22
CA VAL A 131 15.50 -3.30 24.94
C VAL A 131 15.48 -1.78 24.84
N TYR A 132 14.33 -1.20 24.49
CA TYR A 132 14.22 0.26 24.54
C TYR A 132 14.02 0.71 25.98
N ASP A 133 15.00 1.43 26.53
CA ASP A 133 15.01 1.84 27.94
C ASP A 133 14.36 3.23 28.17
N SER A 134 14.07 3.53 29.44
CA SER A 134 13.42 4.78 29.85
C SER A 134 14.19 6.07 29.50
N ASP A 135 15.51 6.00 29.32
CA ASP A 135 16.40 7.12 28.97
C ASP A 135 16.78 7.16 27.48
N GLU A 136 16.15 6.30 26.67
CA GLU A 136 16.41 6.17 25.24
C GLU A 136 15.37 6.86 24.35
N VAL A 137 14.48 7.68 24.94
CA VAL A 137 13.49 8.45 24.19
C VAL A 137 14.17 9.63 23.50
N VAL A 138 14.12 9.65 22.17
CA VAL A 138 14.71 10.69 21.31
C VAL A 138 13.68 11.66 20.72
N GLY A 139 12.38 11.32 20.79
CA GLY A 139 11.28 12.17 20.31
C GLY A 139 9.97 11.90 21.05
N LYS A 140 9.14 12.93 21.19
CA LYS A 140 7.84 12.87 21.88
C LYS A 140 6.80 13.71 21.15
N SER A 141 5.58 13.21 21.06
CA SER A 141 4.41 13.98 20.61
C SER A 141 3.14 13.43 21.25
N GLN A 142 2.04 14.17 21.16
CA GLN A 142 0.73 13.74 21.63
C GLN A 142 -0.26 13.67 20.49
N LEU A 143 -1.22 12.75 20.58
CA LEU A 143 -2.23 12.54 19.55
C LEU A 143 -3.58 12.15 20.18
N SER A 144 -4.64 12.90 19.85
CA SER A 144 -6.01 12.66 20.30
C SER A 144 -6.90 12.20 19.14
N LEU A 145 -7.21 10.91 19.13
CA LEU A 145 -7.92 10.22 18.06
C LEU A 145 -9.43 10.16 18.32
N SER A 146 -10.19 10.88 17.51
CA SER A 146 -11.65 10.85 17.51
C SER A 146 -12.19 11.09 16.11
N LYS A 147 -13.42 10.63 15.83
CA LYS A 147 -14.09 10.91 14.55
C LYS A 147 -14.40 12.39 14.34
N GLN A 148 -14.43 13.18 15.42
CA GLN A 148 -14.58 14.63 15.33
C GLN A 148 -13.32 15.28 14.75
N ASN A 149 -12.13 14.81 15.18
CA ASN A 149 -10.85 15.34 14.71
C ASN A 149 -10.46 14.76 13.35
N TYR A 150 -10.73 13.46 13.15
CA TYR A 150 -10.37 12.71 11.94
C TYR A 150 -11.59 11.93 11.43
N PRO A 151 -12.51 12.57 10.69
CA PRO A 151 -13.74 11.92 10.21
C PRO A 151 -13.48 10.69 9.32
N SER A 152 -12.42 10.73 8.51
CA SER A 152 -11.97 9.61 7.66
C SER A 152 -11.26 8.50 8.44
N MET A 153 -11.01 8.70 9.73
CA MET A 153 -10.22 7.81 10.58
C MET A 153 -8.78 7.58 10.10
N VAL A 154 -8.29 8.47 9.24
CA VAL A 154 -6.88 8.47 8.80
C VAL A 154 -6.23 9.77 9.25
N VAL A 155 -5.14 9.65 10.00
CA VAL A 155 -4.27 10.76 10.37
C VAL A 155 -3.10 10.77 9.40
N THR A 156 -2.98 11.81 8.60
CA THR A 156 -1.86 11.96 7.66
C THR A 156 -0.84 12.93 8.21
N GLN A 157 0.45 12.63 7.99
CA GLN A 157 1.58 13.51 8.28
C GLN A 157 1.73 13.91 9.76
N HIS A 158 1.48 12.98 10.70
CA HIS A 158 1.82 13.22 12.12
C HIS A 158 3.34 13.33 12.29
N ILE A 159 3.85 14.50 12.65
CA ILE A 159 5.30 14.74 12.76
C ILE A 159 5.76 14.47 14.20
N VAL A 160 6.82 13.67 14.35
CA VAL A 160 7.54 13.53 15.62
C VAL A 160 8.97 13.98 15.41
N GLU A 161 9.33 15.11 16.00
CA GLU A 161 10.69 15.64 15.93
C GLU A 161 11.60 14.87 16.90
N ILE A 162 12.74 14.40 16.38
CA ILE A 162 13.82 13.84 17.19
C ILE A 162 14.86 14.92 17.42
N ILE A 163 15.10 15.24 18.69
CA ILE A 163 15.98 16.33 19.09
C ILE A 163 17.02 15.77 20.05
N ASN A 164 16.78 15.90 21.36
CA ASN A 164 17.66 15.41 22.40
C ASN A 164 17.02 14.27 23.16
N PHE A 165 17.88 13.46 23.79
CA PHE A 165 17.47 12.41 24.69
C PHE A 165 16.64 12.99 25.85
N SER A 166 15.60 12.26 26.19
CA SER A 166 14.76 12.55 27.34
C SER A 166 14.48 11.26 28.08
N THR A 167 14.37 11.38 29.40
CA THR A 167 13.98 10.26 30.26
C THR A 167 12.47 10.30 30.47
N ILE A 168 11.85 9.13 30.56
CA ILE A 168 10.50 8.93 31.10
C ILE A 168 10.61 8.30 32.49
N ASP A 169 9.65 8.59 33.37
CA ASP A 169 9.66 8.20 34.79
C ASP A 169 9.11 6.79 35.04
N TRP A 170 8.88 6.02 33.98
CA TRP A 170 8.42 4.64 34.00
C TRP A 170 9.25 3.78 33.05
N GLN A 171 9.16 2.45 33.21
CA GLN A 171 9.96 1.50 32.45
C GLN A 171 9.20 0.97 31.22
N PRO A 172 9.58 1.37 30.00
CA PRO A 172 9.04 0.81 28.77
C PRO A 172 9.51 -0.65 28.64
N LYS A 173 8.58 -1.60 28.73
CA LYS A 173 8.88 -3.03 28.54
C LYS A 173 8.83 -3.39 27.05
N ILE A 174 9.71 -2.81 26.25
CA ILE A 174 9.72 -3.03 24.78
C ILE A 174 11.03 -3.70 24.37
N GLU A 175 10.93 -4.93 23.89
CA GLU A 175 12.05 -5.63 23.27
C GLU A 175 12.26 -5.12 21.84
N VAL A 176 13.51 -4.94 21.44
CA VAL A 176 13.86 -4.57 20.07
C VAL A 176 13.61 -5.75 19.15
N LYS A 177 12.73 -5.55 18.16
CA LYS A 177 12.56 -6.47 17.04
C LYS A 177 13.24 -5.89 15.82
N GLU A 178 14.25 -6.58 15.31
CA GLU A 178 14.82 -6.28 14.00
C GLU A 178 13.95 -6.92 12.94
N THR A 179 13.67 -6.18 11.87
CA THR A 179 13.03 -6.79 10.71
C THR A 179 14.09 -7.61 9.98
N ASP A 180 13.77 -8.84 9.56
CA ASP A 180 14.66 -9.58 8.67
C ASP A 180 14.67 -8.88 7.30
N VAL A 181 15.55 -7.89 7.13
CA VAL A 181 15.65 -7.11 5.90
C VAL A 181 16.67 -7.79 5.00
N SER A 182 16.19 -8.63 4.09
CA SER A 182 17.05 -9.31 3.13
C SER A 182 17.81 -8.33 2.22
N GLN A 183 17.25 -7.14 1.97
CA GLN A 183 17.85 -6.08 1.16
C GLN A 183 17.49 -4.68 1.71
N PRO A 184 18.46 -3.92 2.27
CA PRO A 184 18.20 -2.56 2.72
C PRO A 184 17.98 -1.64 1.51
N SER A 185 17.01 -0.74 1.61
CA SER A 185 16.75 0.31 0.61
C SER A 185 17.44 1.62 1.00
N ILE A 186 17.83 2.41 -0.01
CA ILE A 186 18.37 3.77 0.17
C ILE A 186 17.28 4.85 0.07
N TYR A 187 16.09 4.53 -0.47
CA TYR A 187 14.97 5.46 -0.63
C TYR A 187 13.72 5.04 0.15
N TYR A 188 13.43 3.74 0.20
CA TYR A 188 12.25 3.21 0.86
C TYR A 188 12.51 2.89 2.35
N PRO A 189 11.44 2.86 3.17
CA PRO A 189 11.53 2.36 4.53
C PRO A 189 12.09 0.92 4.59
N ALA A 190 12.70 0.57 5.72
CA ALA A 190 13.18 -0.78 5.97
C ALA A 190 12.03 -1.80 5.79
N GLY A 191 12.36 -2.97 5.23
CA GLY A 191 11.38 -4.03 4.98
C GLY A 191 10.47 -3.84 3.75
N THR A 192 10.60 -2.73 3.00
CA THR A 192 9.84 -2.49 1.76
C THR A 192 10.24 -3.43 0.63
N ILE A 193 11.55 -3.61 0.40
CA ILE A 193 12.07 -4.45 -0.69
C ILE A 193 11.95 -5.91 -0.28
N ARG A 194 11.08 -6.66 -0.96
CA ARG A 194 10.71 -8.03 -0.63
C ARG A 194 10.55 -8.87 -1.89
N SER A 195 10.95 -10.14 -1.83
CA SER A 195 10.56 -11.11 -2.86
C SER A 195 9.08 -11.45 -2.73
N LEU A 196 8.37 -11.73 -3.82
CA LEU A 196 7.00 -12.27 -3.74
C LEU A 196 6.91 -13.58 -2.95
N ARG A 197 8.02 -14.34 -2.85
CA ARG A 197 8.10 -15.57 -2.06
C ARG A 197 8.27 -15.33 -0.55
N ASP A 198 8.46 -14.09 -0.12
CA ASP A 198 8.59 -13.75 1.29
C ASP A 198 7.33 -14.19 2.07
N PRO A 199 7.46 -14.88 3.23
CA PRO A 199 6.32 -15.34 4.03
C PRO A 199 5.31 -14.25 4.40
N ILE A 200 5.71 -12.99 4.43
CA ILE A 200 4.80 -11.87 4.68
C ILE A 200 3.64 -11.78 3.66
N PHE A 201 3.81 -12.36 2.47
CA PHE A 201 2.79 -12.44 1.42
C PHE A 201 2.07 -13.79 1.37
N SER A 202 2.18 -14.61 2.42
CA SER A 202 1.52 -15.91 2.46
C SER A 202 0.00 -15.80 2.67
N HIS A 203 -0.70 -16.88 2.38
CA HIS A 203 -2.15 -16.97 2.59
C HIS A 203 -2.54 -16.82 4.08
N GLU A 204 -1.68 -17.28 5.00
CA GLU A 204 -1.88 -17.13 6.44
C GLU A 204 -1.89 -15.65 6.86
N ILE A 205 -0.97 -14.86 6.31
CA ILE A 205 -0.92 -13.41 6.57
C ILE A 205 -2.12 -12.70 5.93
N SER A 206 -2.50 -13.06 4.71
CA SER A 206 -3.71 -12.51 4.07
C SER A 206 -4.99 -12.84 4.85
N THR A 207 -5.08 -14.05 5.41
CA THR A 207 -6.19 -14.46 6.28
C THR A 207 -6.21 -13.60 7.55
N LEU A 208 -5.05 -13.29 8.11
CA LEU A 208 -4.94 -12.37 9.24
C LEU A 208 -5.41 -10.97 8.85
N GLY A 209 -4.97 -10.44 7.71
CA GLY A 209 -5.43 -9.14 7.20
C GLY A 209 -6.94 -9.08 6.93
N LEU A 210 -7.58 -10.23 6.70
CA LEU A 210 -9.03 -10.34 6.51
C LEU A 210 -9.81 -10.36 7.84
N TYR A 211 -9.31 -11.06 8.86
CA TYR A 211 -10.07 -11.36 10.09
C TYR A 211 -9.53 -10.72 11.38
N ASP A 212 -8.30 -10.22 11.38
CA ASP A 212 -7.64 -9.51 12.48
C ASP A 212 -6.59 -8.51 11.92
N PRO A 213 -7.05 -7.36 11.39
CA PRO A 213 -6.17 -6.33 10.83
C PRO A 213 -5.06 -5.85 11.77
N ALA A 214 -5.33 -5.78 13.08
CA ALA A 214 -4.34 -5.37 14.07
C ALA A 214 -3.16 -6.36 14.16
N ALA A 215 -3.47 -7.67 14.20
CA ALA A 215 -2.44 -8.70 14.18
C ALA A 215 -1.72 -8.78 12.83
N PHE A 216 -2.38 -8.40 11.72
CA PHE A 216 -1.73 -8.23 10.42
C PHE A 216 -0.67 -7.13 10.48
N PHE A 217 -0.99 -5.94 11.00
CA PHE A 217 -0.02 -4.83 11.08
C PHE A 217 1.15 -5.10 12.04
N GLU A 218 0.99 -6.00 13.01
CA GLU A 218 2.11 -6.47 13.84
C GLU A 218 3.15 -7.28 13.07
N GLN A 219 2.76 -7.91 11.96
CA GLN A 219 3.64 -8.68 11.07
C GLN A 219 4.01 -7.91 9.80
N VAL A 220 3.16 -6.96 9.40
CA VAL A 220 3.27 -6.17 8.18
C VAL A 220 3.36 -4.68 8.55
N PRO A 221 4.57 -4.18 8.89
CA PRO A 221 4.73 -2.83 9.42
C PRO A 221 4.53 -1.73 8.37
N THR A 222 4.57 -2.06 7.08
CA THR A 222 4.31 -1.14 5.96
C THR A 222 3.38 -1.79 4.96
N MET A 223 2.48 -1.01 4.37
CA MET A 223 1.62 -1.49 3.28
C MET A 223 2.24 -1.29 1.89
N PHE A 224 3.40 -0.62 1.81
CA PHE A 224 4.13 -0.45 0.56
C PHE A 224 5.25 -1.47 0.45
N HIS A 225 5.25 -2.23 -0.63
CA HIS A 225 6.34 -3.13 -0.99
C HIS A 225 6.76 -2.99 -2.45
N ALA A 226 8.03 -3.31 -2.72
CA ALA A 226 8.63 -3.30 -4.04
C ALA A 226 9.55 -4.52 -4.22
N LEU A 227 9.83 -4.93 -5.46
CA LEU A 227 10.78 -6.02 -5.74
C LEU A 227 12.23 -5.57 -5.86
N GLU A 228 12.44 -4.27 -6.06
CA GLU A 228 13.75 -3.67 -6.30
C GLU A 228 13.77 -2.23 -5.78
N GLU A 229 14.97 -1.65 -5.70
CA GLU A 229 15.17 -0.26 -5.35
C GLU A 229 14.49 0.69 -6.35
N ASP A 230 14.12 1.89 -5.88
CA ASP A 230 13.51 2.89 -6.74
C ASP A 230 14.41 3.23 -7.93
N ILE A 231 13.86 3.22 -9.14
CA ILE A 231 14.51 3.72 -10.36
C ILE A 231 13.59 4.77 -10.95
N ALA A 232 14.00 6.03 -10.86
CA ALA A 232 13.15 7.20 -11.08
C ALA A 232 12.58 7.30 -12.50
N TYR A 233 13.31 6.80 -13.52
CA TYR A 233 12.83 6.83 -14.91
C TYR A 233 11.84 5.69 -15.23
N LYS A 234 11.73 4.66 -14.38
CA LYS A 234 10.80 3.55 -14.59
C LYS A 234 9.40 3.92 -14.10
N ILE A 235 8.40 3.46 -14.85
CA ILE A 235 6.98 3.64 -14.54
C ILE A 235 6.59 2.68 -13.41
N PRO A 236 6.12 3.15 -12.25
CA PRO A 236 5.57 2.26 -11.22
C PRO A 236 4.28 1.60 -11.69
N VAL A 237 4.19 0.28 -11.50
CA VAL A 237 2.96 -0.50 -11.65
C VAL A 237 2.53 -0.96 -10.27
N ILE A 238 1.49 -0.33 -9.74
CA ILE A 238 0.97 -0.57 -8.40
C ILE A 238 -0.11 -1.65 -8.49
N PHE A 239 0.18 -2.81 -7.92
CA PHE A 239 -0.73 -3.93 -7.85
C PHE A 239 -1.57 -3.87 -6.57
N VAL A 240 -2.89 -3.98 -6.72
CA VAL A 240 -3.87 -3.90 -5.62
C VAL A 240 -4.80 -5.11 -5.67
N TYR A 241 -4.64 -6.04 -4.74
CA TYR A 241 -5.40 -7.29 -4.70
C TYR A 241 -6.81 -7.11 -4.10
N GLY A 242 -7.64 -8.16 -4.21
CA GLY A 242 -9.00 -8.21 -3.70
C GLY A 242 -9.14 -8.71 -2.25
N ILE A 243 -10.37 -9.01 -1.84
CA ILE A 243 -10.64 -9.51 -0.48
C ILE A 243 -9.94 -10.85 -0.23
N GLY A 244 -9.18 -10.94 0.87
CA GLY A 244 -8.39 -12.14 1.21
C GLY A 244 -7.17 -12.40 0.31
N GLY A 245 -6.84 -11.48 -0.59
CA GLY A 245 -5.75 -11.62 -1.55
C GLY A 245 -4.37 -11.28 -1.01
N SER A 246 -3.36 -11.31 -1.88
CA SER A 246 -1.97 -10.99 -1.55
C SER A 246 -1.17 -10.51 -2.78
N PRO A 247 0.01 -9.90 -2.60
CA PRO A 247 0.90 -9.56 -3.71
C PRO A 247 1.29 -10.75 -4.59
N ARG A 248 1.28 -11.99 -4.04
CA ARG A 248 1.63 -13.20 -4.81
C ARG A 248 0.67 -13.50 -5.95
N GLU A 249 -0.57 -13.05 -5.86
CA GLU A 249 -1.59 -13.32 -6.89
C GLU A 249 -1.23 -12.67 -8.23
N PHE A 250 -0.38 -11.64 -8.21
CA PHE A 250 0.10 -10.96 -9.41
C PHE A 250 1.39 -11.54 -9.98
N GLU A 251 1.93 -12.64 -9.44
CA GLU A 251 3.21 -13.20 -9.88
C GLU A 251 3.24 -13.48 -11.39
N ALA A 252 2.15 -14.03 -11.95
CA ALA A 252 2.06 -14.33 -13.38
C ALA A 252 2.13 -13.06 -14.26
N LEU A 253 1.46 -11.98 -13.84
CA LEU A 253 1.52 -10.68 -14.50
C LEU A 253 2.92 -10.04 -14.39
N VAL A 254 3.51 -10.08 -13.20
CA VAL A 254 4.85 -9.53 -12.93
C VAL A 254 5.91 -10.24 -13.77
N GLN A 255 5.79 -11.56 -13.99
CA GLN A 255 6.71 -12.33 -14.82
C GLN A 255 6.70 -11.91 -16.30
N GLN A 256 5.57 -11.40 -16.80
CA GLN A 256 5.43 -10.93 -18.18
C GLN A 256 5.66 -9.42 -18.35
N LEU A 257 5.86 -8.70 -17.24
CA LEU A 257 6.05 -7.26 -17.28
C LEU A 257 7.44 -6.90 -17.83
N ASP A 258 7.50 -5.92 -18.74
CA ASP A 258 8.76 -5.34 -19.21
C ASP A 258 9.44 -4.54 -18.09
N ARG A 259 10.26 -5.25 -17.30
CA ARG A 259 10.99 -4.67 -16.17
C ARG A 259 12.12 -3.71 -16.55
N SER A 260 12.39 -3.51 -17.84
CA SER A 260 13.28 -2.42 -18.27
C SER A 260 12.58 -1.06 -18.17
N ARG A 261 11.26 -1.04 -18.38
CA ARG A 261 10.40 0.16 -18.36
C ARG A 261 9.60 0.30 -17.07
N PHE A 262 9.13 -0.81 -16.51
CA PHE A 262 8.23 -0.82 -15.38
C PHE A 262 8.89 -1.33 -14.11
N LYS A 263 8.45 -0.82 -12.96
CA LYS A 263 8.83 -1.29 -11.62
C LYS A 263 7.59 -1.77 -10.84
N PRO A 264 7.50 -3.04 -10.45
CA PRO A 264 6.37 -3.55 -9.67
C PRO A 264 6.37 -3.03 -8.23
N TRP A 265 5.25 -2.43 -7.84
CA TRP A 265 4.93 -2.02 -6.47
C TRP A 265 3.64 -2.71 -6.02
N PHE A 266 3.50 -2.92 -4.72
CA PHE A 266 2.35 -3.62 -4.15
C PHE A 266 1.77 -2.85 -2.97
N TYR A 267 0.45 -2.75 -2.95
CA TYR A 267 -0.28 -2.31 -1.78
C TYR A 267 -0.71 -3.55 -0.97
N HIS A 268 0.04 -3.87 0.09
CA HIS A 268 -0.23 -5.01 0.97
C HIS A 268 -1.01 -4.55 2.20
N TYR A 269 -2.33 -4.51 2.06
CA TYR A 269 -3.26 -3.91 3.03
C TYR A 269 -4.16 -4.96 3.71
N ALA A 270 -4.63 -4.65 4.92
CA ALA A 270 -5.57 -5.52 5.62
C ALA A 270 -6.95 -5.49 4.93
N SER A 271 -7.20 -6.45 4.03
CA SER A 271 -8.41 -6.50 3.19
C SER A 271 -9.74 -6.69 3.96
N GLY A 272 -9.69 -7.01 5.25
CA GLY A 272 -10.85 -7.01 6.15
C GLY A 272 -11.25 -5.61 6.64
N GLY A 273 -10.36 -4.62 6.50
CA GLY A 273 -10.53 -3.26 7.01
C GLY A 273 -11.59 -2.43 6.28
N ASP A 274 -11.88 -1.26 6.83
CA ASP A 274 -12.83 -0.30 6.27
C ASP A 274 -12.32 0.25 4.92
N LEU A 275 -13.14 0.18 3.88
CA LEU A 275 -12.67 0.48 2.52
C LEU A 275 -12.38 1.98 2.31
N ASN A 276 -13.04 2.88 3.04
CA ASN A 276 -12.69 4.31 3.00
C ASN A 276 -11.29 4.53 3.58
N GLN A 277 -10.97 3.87 4.69
CA GLN A 277 -9.65 3.98 5.29
C GLN A 277 -8.57 3.41 4.36
N MET A 278 -8.78 2.22 3.80
CA MET A 278 -7.81 1.60 2.88
C MET A 278 -7.61 2.47 1.63
N ALA A 279 -8.66 3.09 1.11
CA ALA A 279 -8.55 4.03 -0.02
C ALA A 279 -7.79 5.31 0.34
N ALA A 280 -8.04 5.88 1.53
CA ALA A 280 -7.33 7.06 2.00
C ALA A 280 -5.84 6.78 2.24
N LEU A 281 -5.49 5.59 2.77
CA LEU A 281 -4.11 5.14 2.94
C LEU A 281 -3.43 4.89 1.59
N PHE A 282 -4.11 4.22 0.65
CA PHE A 282 -3.60 4.05 -0.71
C PHE A 282 -3.29 5.41 -1.37
N HIS A 283 -4.23 6.36 -1.28
CA HIS A 283 -4.04 7.72 -1.78
C HIS A 283 -2.83 8.39 -1.11
N ASP A 284 -2.73 8.38 0.22
CA ASP A 284 -1.64 9.05 0.93
C ASP A 284 -0.27 8.46 0.56
N ILE A 285 -0.16 7.13 0.51
CA ILE A 285 1.08 6.43 0.17
C ILE A 285 1.51 6.70 -1.27
N PHE A 286 0.61 6.51 -2.25
CA PHE A 286 1.00 6.42 -3.66
C PHE A 286 0.64 7.63 -4.52
N LEU A 287 -0.43 8.35 -4.21
CA LEU A 287 -1.00 9.36 -5.10
C LEU A 287 -0.88 10.79 -4.59
N SER A 288 -0.72 10.99 -3.28
CA SER A 288 -0.69 12.31 -2.66
C SER A 288 0.57 13.12 -2.99
N GLY A 289 1.66 12.46 -3.38
CA GLY A 289 2.99 13.07 -3.52
C GLY A 289 3.71 13.38 -2.20
N LYS A 290 3.09 13.07 -1.05
CA LYS A 290 3.61 13.38 0.30
C LYS A 290 4.51 12.26 0.84
N THR A 291 4.07 11.02 0.72
CA THR A 291 4.76 9.83 1.23
C THR A 291 5.75 9.30 0.19
N ILE A 292 5.24 8.96 -1.01
CA ILE A 292 6.05 8.70 -2.20
C ILE A 292 5.95 9.92 -3.12
N GLY A 293 7.10 10.44 -3.55
CA GLY A 293 7.13 11.58 -4.45
C GLY A 293 6.55 11.24 -5.82
N THR A 294 5.64 12.08 -6.32
CA THR A 294 5.08 11.97 -7.68
C THR A 294 5.76 12.94 -8.63
N SER A 295 5.60 12.70 -9.92
CA SER A 295 6.17 13.52 -10.99
C SER A 295 5.20 13.61 -12.16
N GLU A 296 5.06 14.79 -12.76
CA GLU A 296 4.24 14.99 -13.97
C GLU A 296 4.79 14.23 -15.19
N ILE A 297 6.10 13.94 -15.23
CA ILE A 297 6.75 13.24 -16.33
C ILE A 297 6.78 11.72 -16.16
N ILE A 298 6.47 11.20 -14.97
CA ILE A 298 6.41 9.75 -14.74
C ILE A 298 4.95 9.38 -14.46
N PRO A 299 4.26 8.71 -15.39
CA PRO A 299 2.91 8.23 -15.13
C PRO A 299 2.93 7.16 -14.04
N ILE A 300 1.78 6.91 -13.45
CA ILE A 300 1.54 5.80 -12.52
C ILE A 300 0.57 4.83 -13.18
N VAL A 301 0.93 3.55 -13.21
CA VAL A 301 0.01 2.48 -13.60
C VAL A 301 -0.52 1.82 -12.33
N ILE A 302 -1.83 1.57 -12.29
CA ILE A 302 -2.49 0.86 -11.19
C ILE A 302 -3.25 -0.33 -11.78
N VAL A 303 -2.90 -1.55 -11.37
CA VAL A 303 -3.61 -2.77 -11.73
C VAL A 303 -4.32 -3.29 -10.48
N ALA A 304 -5.64 -3.19 -10.48
CA ALA A 304 -6.44 -3.53 -9.31
C ALA A 304 -7.44 -4.64 -9.60
N HIS A 305 -7.47 -5.65 -8.74
CA HIS A 305 -8.36 -6.80 -8.87
C HIS A 305 -9.47 -6.78 -7.84
N SER A 306 -10.68 -7.14 -8.29
CA SER A 306 -11.84 -7.35 -7.42
C SER A 306 -12.06 -6.14 -6.50
N MET A 307 -12.19 -6.35 -5.19
CA MET A 307 -12.35 -5.29 -4.19
C MET A 307 -11.22 -4.24 -4.21
N GLY A 308 -10.01 -4.59 -4.65
CA GLY A 308 -8.91 -3.65 -4.81
C GLY A 308 -9.24 -2.51 -5.79
N GLY A 309 -10.05 -2.79 -6.82
CA GLY A 309 -10.50 -1.74 -7.73
C GLY A 309 -11.47 -0.73 -7.10
N LEU A 310 -12.21 -1.13 -6.05
CA LEU A 310 -13.03 -0.20 -5.28
C LEU A 310 -12.16 0.72 -4.41
N VAL A 311 -11.12 0.16 -3.78
CA VAL A 311 -10.12 0.93 -3.02
C VAL A 311 -9.49 1.99 -3.91
N VAL A 312 -9.05 1.62 -5.11
CA VAL A 312 -8.45 2.55 -6.07
C VAL A 312 -9.46 3.59 -6.54
N ARG A 313 -10.67 3.18 -6.95
CA ARG A 313 -11.69 4.14 -7.42
C ARG A 313 -12.07 5.16 -6.34
N GLU A 314 -12.11 4.73 -5.08
CA GLU A 314 -12.33 5.65 -3.97
C GLU A 314 -11.12 6.56 -3.72
N ALA A 315 -9.90 6.04 -3.78
CA ALA A 315 -8.68 6.84 -3.66
C ALA A 315 -8.59 7.94 -4.73
N LEU A 316 -9.07 7.65 -5.95
CA LEU A 316 -9.13 8.63 -7.04
C LEU A 316 -10.10 9.79 -6.74
N ASN A 317 -11.12 9.60 -5.88
CA ASN A 317 -11.98 10.71 -5.42
C ASN A 317 -11.25 11.70 -4.48
N LEU A 318 -10.08 11.30 -3.96
CA LEU A 318 -9.28 12.07 -2.99
C LEU A 318 -8.17 12.90 -3.66
N LEU A 319 -7.95 12.73 -4.96
CA LEU A 319 -6.91 13.45 -5.69
C LEU A 319 -7.04 14.97 -5.53
N ASP A 320 -5.91 15.61 -5.26
CA ASP A 320 -5.77 17.07 -5.26
C ASP A 320 -5.47 17.56 -6.68
N LEU A 321 -6.51 18.01 -7.39
CA LEU A 321 -6.39 18.53 -8.77
C LEU A 321 -5.62 19.86 -8.84
N GLY A 322 -5.35 20.50 -7.70
CA GLY A 322 -4.48 21.68 -7.62
C GLY A 322 -2.99 21.33 -7.54
N ASN A 323 -2.64 20.05 -7.35
CA ASN A 323 -1.24 19.63 -7.25
C ASN A 323 -0.56 19.69 -8.63
N PRO A 324 0.45 20.56 -8.84
CA PRO A 324 1.13 20.66 -10.13
C PRO A 324 1.98 19.42 -10.46
N LYS A 325 2.21 18.52 -9.50
CA LYS A 325 2.95 17.27 -9.70
C LYS A 325 2.05 16.05 -9.81
N LEU A 326 0.76 16.26 -10.08
CA LEU A 326 -0.18 15.16 -10.28
C LEU A 326 0.22 14.38 -11.54
N PRO A 327 0.53 13.08 -11.44
CA PRO A 327 0.95 12.29 -12.59
C PRO A 327 -0.25 11.95 -13.48
N GLN A 328 0.03 11.55 -14.72
CA GLN A 328 -0.91 10.76 -15.50
C GLN A 328 -1.12 9.40 -14.81
N ILE A 329 -2.36 8.95 -14.67
CA ILE A 329 -2.71 7.70 -13.99
C ILE A 329 -3.41 6.78 -14.99
N GLU A 330 -2.81 5.61 -15.21
CA GLU A 330 -3.43 4.51 -15.95
C GLU A 330 -4.06 3.53 -14.96
N PHE A 331 -5.38 3.48 -14.88
CA PHE A 331 -6.11 2.59 -13.99
C PHE A 331 -6.68 1.39 -14.76
N VAL A 332 -6.15 0.19 -14.50
CA VAL A 332 -6.67 -1.07 -15.04
C VAL A 332 -7.41 -1.82 -13.94
N SER A 333 -8.74 -1.89 -14.05
CA SER A 333 -9.59 -2.62 -13.12
C SER A 333 -9.94 -4.01 -13.65
N LEU A 334 -9.72 -5.05 -12.85
CA LEU A 334 -9.91 -6.45 -13.19
C LEU A 334 -11.04 -7.05 -12.34
N ALA A 335 -12.16 -7.40 -12.97
CA ALA A 335 -13.32 -8.02 -12.30
C ALA A 335 -13.82 -7.26 -11.06
N THR A 336 -13.72 -5.92 -11.07
CA THR A 336 -14.04 -5.08 -9.91
C THR A 336 -15.56 -4.98 -9.69
N PRO A 337 -16.09 -5.26 -8.49
CA PRO A 337 -17.53 -5.16 -8.19
C PRO A 337 -17.98 -3.71 -7.95
N PHE A 338 -17.94 -2.84 -8.98
CA PHE A 338 -18.30 -1.41 -8.87
C PHE A 338 -19.72 -1.13 -8.36
N GLY A 339 -20.63 -2.10 -8.48
CA GLY A 339 -21.98 -2.07 -7.91
C GLY A 339 -22.10 -2.66 -6.49
N GLY A 340 -21.00 -3.06 -5.88
CA GLY A 340 -21.00 -3.83 -4.63
C GLY A 340 -21.35 -5.30 -4.85
N HIS A 341 -21.52 -6.05 -3.76
CA HIS A 341 -21.80 -7.47 -3.79
C HIS A 341 -23.20 -7.76 -3.21
N PRO A 342 -24.17 -8.29 -3.97
CA PRO A 342 -25.54 -8.44 -3.49
C PRO A 342 -25.69 -9.26 -2.20
N PHE A 343 -24.82 -10.25 -1.97
CA PHE A 343 -24.85 -11.05 -0.73
C PHE A 343 -24.40 -10.28 0.52
N ALA A 344 -23.70 -9.15 0.36
CA ALA A 344 -23.37 -8.26 1.49
C ALA A 344 -24.60 -7.49 2.02
N ARG A 345 -25.71 -7.47 1.26
CA ARG A 345 -26.98 -6.90 1.74
C ARG A 345 -27.61 -7.73 2.86
N SER A 346 -27.49 -9.06 2.82
CA SER A 346 -28.18 -9.98 3.74
C SER A 346 -27.49 -10.19 5.09
N THR A 347 -26.26 -9.69 5.27
CA THR A 347 -25.49 -9.95 6.50
C THR A 347 -25.76 -8.96 7.63
N SER A 348 -26.48 -7.85 7.38
CA SER A 348 -26.76 -6.83 8.41
C SER A 348 -27.64 -7.30 9.57
N ASP A 349 -28.40 -8.38 9.38
CA ASP A 349 -29.47 -8.81 10.30
C ASP A 349 -29.10 -10.08 11.08
N THR A 350 -27.81 -10.46 11.10
CA THR A 350 -27.33 -11.70 11.73
C THR A 350 -26.39 -11.42 12.91
N ASN A 351 -26.41 -12.27 13.95
CA ASN A 351 -25.45 -12.24 15.09
C ASN A 351 -24.05 -12.76 14.68
N MET A 352 -23.65 -12.56 13.44
CA MET A 352 -22.40 -13.04 12.87
C MET A 352 -21.34 -11.92 12.95
N MET A 353 -20.07 -12.29 13.07
CA MET A 353 -18.96 -11.34 12.88
C MET A 353 -19.04 -10.78 11.45
N ILE A 354 -19.25 -9.47 11.33
CA ILE A 354 -19.30 -8.76 10.05
C ILE A 354 -17.98 -8.02 9.85
N LEU A 355 -17.27 -8.35 8.79
CA LEU A 355 -16.04 -7.64 8.42
C LEU A 355 -16.37 -6.23 7.94
N PRO A 356 -15.61 -5.19 8.34
CA PRO A 356 -15.78 -3.83 7.83
C PRO A 356 -15.83 -3.75 6.30
N SER A 357 -14.90 -4.42 5.60
CA SER A 357 -14.91 -4.44 4.13
C SER A 357 -16.16 -5.09 3.54
N TRP A 358 -16.66 -6.16 4.15
CA TRP A 358 -17.88 -6.83 3.71
C TRP A 358 -19.12 -5.95 3.89
N ARG A 359 -19.20 -5.21 4.99
CA ARG A 359 -20.25 -4.19 5.21
C ARG A 359 -20.19 -3.11 4.14
N ASP A 360 -19.00 -2.68 3.75
CA ASP A 360 -18.80 -1.64 2.74
C ASP A 360 -19.09 -2.13 1.31
N LEU A 361 -18.95 -3.44 1.05
CA LEU A 361 -19.37 -4.08 -0.19
C LEU A 361 -20.89 -4.14 -0.39
N ASN A 362 -21.70 -3.87 0.63
CA ASN A 362 -23.15 -3.81 0.47
C ASN A 362 -23.52 -2.72 -0.56
N PRO A 363 -24.27 -3.04 -1.64
CA PRO A 363 -24.68 -2.07 -2.66
C PRO A 363 -25.41 -0.84 -2.12
N ASP A 364 -26.06 -0.96 -0.96
CA ASP A 364 -26.82 0.11 -0.32
C ASP A 364 -25.96 0.91 0.70
N ASN A 365 -24.73 0.48 0.98
CA ASN A 365 -23.78 1.21 1.82
C ASN A 365 -23.44 2.57 1.19
N GLU A 366 -23.16 3.56 2.03
CA GLU A 366 -22.71 4.88 1.58
C GLU A 366 -21.45 4.79 0.70
N PHE A 367 -20.50 3.90 1.03
CA PHE A 367 -19.27 3.70 0.26
C PHE A 367 -19.56 3.44 -1.23
N ILE A 368 -20.36 2.41 -1.56
CA ILE A 368 -20.71 2.09 -2.96
C ILE A 368 -21.54 3.21 -3.60
N ARG A 369 -22.47 3.82 -2.85
CA ARG A 369 -23.31 4.91 -3.39
C ARG A 369 -22.50 6.16 -3.72
N GLN A 370 -21.45 6.45 -2.96
CA GLN A 370 -20.59 7.63 -3.10
C GLN A 370 -19.35 7.40 -4.00
N LEU A 371 -19.18 6.19 -4.56
CA LEU A 371 -18.00 5.84 -5.35
C LEU A 371 -17.81 6.76 -6.59
N TYR A 372 -18.91 7.27 -7.14
CA TYR A 372 -18.94 8.15 -8.33
C TYR A 372 -19.36 9.59 -7.98
N ARG A 373 -19.13 10.03 -6.74
CA ARG A 373 -19.48 11.40 -6.31
C ARG A 373 -18.70 12.50 -7.04
N LYS A 374 -17.55 12.15 -7.60
CA LYS A 374 -16.74 12.99 -8.50
C LYS A 374 -16.46 12.19 -9.77
N PRO A 375 -16.51 12.82 -10.96
CA PRO A 375 -16.02 12.18 -12.18
C PRO A 375 -14.52 11.90 -12.07
N LEU A 376 -14.02 10.93 -12.83
CA LEU A 376 -12.57 10.77 -12.99
C LEU A 376 -11.96 12.04 -13.61
N PRO A 377 -10.83 12.54 -13.08
CA PRO A 377 -10.09 13.65 -13.67
C PRO A 377 -9.50 13.32 -15.04
N ASP A 378 -9.23 14.34 -15.87
CA ASP A 378 -8.69 14.18 -17.22
C ASP A 378 -7.31 13.49 -17.27
N ASN A 379 -6.54 13.55 -16.18
CA ASN A 379 -5.25 12.88 -16.06
C ASN A 379 -5.39 11.41 -15.62
N VAL A 380 -6.61 10.86 -15.57
CA VAL A 380 -6.88 9.46 -15.23
C VAL A 380 -7.54 8.77 -16.41
N THR A 381 -6.89 7.74 -16.94
CA THR A 381 -7.46 6.86 -17.96
C THR A 381 -7.85 5.54 -17.31
N HIS A 382 -9.11 5.12 -17.47
CA HIS A 382 -9.63 3.88 -16.86
C HIS A 382 -9.90 2.80 -17.93
N HIS A 383 -9.26 1.64 -17.77
CA HIS A 383 -9.54 0.41 -18.51
C HIS A 383 -10.32 -0.56 -17.62
N LEU A 384 -11.52 -0.93 -18.07
CA LEU A 384 -12.40 -1.84 -17.38
C LEU A 384 -12.36 -3.22 -18.04
N PHE A 385 -11.67 -4.18 -17.41
CA PHE A 385 -11.66 -5.57 -17.84
C PHE A 385 -12.52 -6.41 -16.90
N TYR A 386 -13.59 -6.99 -17.44
CA TYR A 386 -14.55 -7.78 -16.68
C TYR A 386 -14.46 -9.26 -17.03
N ALA A 387 -14.68 -10.10 -16.05
CA ALA A 387 -14.69 -11.55 -16.18
C ALA A 387 -16.15 -12.03 -16.33
N PHE A 388 -16.40 -13.09 -17.09
CA PHE A 388 -17.77 -13.62 -17.29
C PHE A 388 -17.89 -15.14 -17.31
N SER A 389 -16.80 -15.87 -17.05
CA SER A 389 -16.87 -17.33 -16.97
C SER A 389 -17.35 -17.76 -15.59
N ASN A 390 -18.40 -18.57 -15.57
CA ASN A 390 -18.90 -19.22 -14.37
C ASN A 390 -18.96 -20.72 -14.63
N GLU A 391 -18.16 -21.49 -13.87
CA GLU A 391 -18.01 -22.94 -13.98
C GLU A 391 -19.16 -23.73 -13.32
N ASP A 392 -20.09 -23.06 -12.64
CA ASP A 392 -21.25 -23.71 -12.02
C ASP A 392 -22.10 -24.44 -13.06
N HIS A 393 -22.31 -25.74 -12.84
CA HIS A 393 -23.10 -26.60 -13.72
C HIS A 393 -24.60 -26.22 -13.78
N ILE A 394 -25.09 -25.46 -12.79
CA ILE A 394 -26.48 -24.99 -12.72
C ILE A 394 -26.45 -23.46 -12.60
N LYS A 395 -26.78 -22.78 -13.70
CA LYS A 395 -26.84 -21.30 -13.74
C LYS A 395 -28.17 -20.81 -13.15
N LEU A 396 -28.14 -20.39 -11.89
CA LEU A 396 -29.26 -19.78 -11.17
C LEU A 396 -28.87 -18.35 -10.76
N GLY A 397 -29.61 -17.35 -11.25
CA GLY A 397 -29.35 -15.93 -10.96
C GLY A 397 -28.80 -15.15 -12.15
N ASP A 398 -28.26 -13.97 -11.87
CA ASP A 398 -27.64 -13.09 -12.88
C ASP A 398 -26.34 -13.73 -13.43
N ASN A 399 -25.98 -13.37 -14.66
CA ASN A 399 -24.67 -13.73 -15.21
C ASN A 399 -23.55 -13.18 -14.31
N SER A 400 -22.51 -13.97 -14.08
CA SER A 400 -21.40 -13.65 -13.18
C SER A 400 -20.08 -14.27 -13.68
N ASP A 401 -18.99 -13.96 -13.00
CA ASP A 401 -17.67 -14.60 -13.15
C ASP A 401 -17.44 -15.74 -12.14
N GLY A 402 -18.52 -16.29 -11.57
CA GLY A 402 -18.48 -17.26 -10.47
C GLY A 402 -18.46 -16.63 -9.07
N VAL A 403 -18.18 -15.33 -8.93
CA VAL A 403 -18.19 -14.63 -7.63
C VAL A 403 -19.06 -13.37 -7.70
N VAL A 404 -18.74 -12.48 -8.62
CA VAL A 404 -19.35 -11.15 -8.77
C VAL A 404 -20.31 -11.14 -9.97
N PRO A 405 -21.57 -10.68 -9.79
CA PRO A 405 -22.48 -10.47 -10.92
C PRO A 405 -21.94 -9.47 -11.94
N LEU A 406 -22.14 -9.74 -13.22
CA LEU A 406 -21.77 -8.84 -14.31
C LEU A 406 -22.41 -7.46 -14.17
N SER A 407 -23.64 -7.39 -13.64
CA SER A 407 -24.32 -6.12 -13.36
C SER A 407 -23.56 -5.23 -12.37
N SER A 408 -22.78 -5.84 -11.45
CA SER A 408 -21.91 -5.11 -10.53
C SER A 408 -20.59 -4.70 -11.18
N GLN A 409 -19.97 -5.59 -11.96
CA GLN A 409 -18.74 -5.27 -12.70
C GLN A 409 -18.96 -4.17 -13.75
N LEU A 410 -20.10 -4.22 -14.42
CA LEU A 410 -20.52 -3.31 -15.47
C LEU A 410 -21.49 -2.25 -14.95
N ARG A 411 -21.26 -1.73 -13.75
CA ARG A 411 -22.06 -0.60 -13.26
C ARG A 411 -22.04 0.54 -14.29
N PRO A 412 -23.19 1.18 -14.63
CA PRO A 412 -23.24 2.14 -15.73
C PRO A 412 -22.22 3.29 -15.63
N GLN A 413 -21.99 3.83 -14.44
CA GLN A 413 -21.00 4.89 -14.24
C GLN A 413 -19.56 4.40 -14.48
N ALA A 414 -19.23 3.16 -14.12
CA ALA A 414 -17.92 2.56 -14.40
C ALA A 414 -17.68 2.46 -15.91
N GLN A 415 -18.70 2.02 -16.65
CA GLN A 415 -18.64 1.93 -18.11
C GLN A 415 -18.47 3.31 -18.75
N GLN A 416 -19.21 4.31 -18.25
CA GLN A 416 -19.15 5.68 -18.78
C GLN A 416 -17.80 6.37 -18.52
N GLU A 417 -17.15 6.10 -17.39
CA GLU A 417 -15.82 6.66 -17.05
C GLU A 417 -14.66 5.91 -17.72
N SER A 418 -14.90 4.71 -18.26
CA SER A 418 -13.85 3.89 -18.86
C SER A 418 -13.55 4.25 -20.32
N SER A 419 -12.27 4.34 -20.66
CA SER A 419 -11.77 4.56 -22.03
C SER A 419 -11.74 3.27 -22.86
N ARG A 420 -11.60 2.12 -22.20
CA ARG A 420 -11.64 0.79 -22.83
C ARG A 420 -12.41 -0.17 -21.95
N GLN A 421 -13.26 -0.99 -22.58
CA GLN A 421 -13.97 -2.07 -21.91
C GLN A 421 -13.71 -3.38 -22.66
N LEU A 422 -13.36 -4.44 -21.94
CA LEU A 422 -13.14 -5.75 -22.52
C LEU A 422 -13.64 -6.85 -21.60
N GLY A 423 -14.45 -7.75 -22.16
CA GLY A 423 -14.89 -8.96 -21.49
C GLY A 423 -13.91 -10.10 -21.74
N LEU A 424 -13.56 -10.83 -20.70
CA LEU A 424 -12.68 -12.00 -20.77
C LEU A 424 -13.45 -13.23 -20.27
N ASP A 425 -13.39 -14.32 -21.06
CA ASP A 425 -14.00 -15.61 -20.71
C ASP A 425 -13.12 -16.35 -19.69
N VAL A 426 -13.03 -15.77 -18.51
CA VAL A 426 -12.26 -16.26 -17.36
C VAL A 426 -13.12 -16.14 -16.11
N THR A 427 -12.78 -16.90 -15.08
CA THR A 427 -13.41 -16.79 -13.76
C THR A 427 -12.90 -15.55 -13.01
N HIS A 428 -13.55 -15.21 -11.91
CA HIS A 428 -13.23 -14.04 -11.09
C HIS A 428 -11.74 -13.91 -10.74
N THR A 429 -11.11 -15.02 -10.30
CA THR A 429 -9.68 -15.08 -9.99
C THR A 429 -8.83 -15.54 -11.17
N GLY A 430 -9.42 -16.29 -12.11
CA GLY A 430 -8.76 -16.75 -13.34
C GLY A 430 -8.18 -15.60 -14.16
N ILE A 431 -8.80 -14.41 -14.12
CA ILE A 431 -8.31 -13.20 -14.80
C ILE A 431 -6.85 -12.80 -14.45
N LEU A 432 -6.33 -13.24 -13.30
CA LEU A 432 -4.95 -12.95 -12.87
C LEU A 432 -3.91 -13.94 -13.40
N THR A 433 -4.33 -15.10 -13.89
CA THR A 433 -3.45 -16.22 -14.27
C THR A 433 -3.67 -16.72 -15.68
N ASP A 434 -4.82 -16.41 -16.29
CA ASP A 434 -5.12 -16.78 -17.66
C ASP A 434 -4.16 -16.11 -18.65
N PRO A 435 -3.50 -16.86 -19.55
CA PRO A 435 -2.52 -16.29 -20.48
C PRO A 435 -3.08 -15.22 -21.42
N VAL A 436 -4.36 -15.32 -21.83
CA VAL A 436 -5.00 -14.34 -22.72
C VAL A 436 -5.29 -13.06 -21.95
N ALA A 437 -5.84 -13.18 -20.73
CA ALA A 437 -6.05 -12.04 -19.84
C ALA A 437 -4.73 -11.31 -19.54
N ILE A 438 -3.67 -12.05 -19.20
CA ILE A 438 -2.34 -11.50 -18.96
C ILE A 438 -1.81 -10.75 -20.18
N ALA A 439 -1.90 -11.35 -21.37
CA ALA A 439 -1.44 -10.72 -22.60
C ALA A 439 -2.15 -9.37 -22.87
N VAL A 440 -3.48 -9.33 -22.69
CA VAL A 440 -4.28 -8.10 -22.81
C VAL A 440 -3.84 -7.02 -21.83
N ILE A 441 -3.61 -7.41 -20.57
CA ILE A 441 -3.20 -6.47 -19.52
C ILE A 441 -1.81 -5.91 -19.87
N VAL A 442 -0.83 -6.78 -20.15
CA VAL A 442 0.54 -6.35 -20.50
C VAL A 442 0.56 -5.49 -21.77
N GLU A 443 -0.23 -5.82 -22.78
CA GLU A 443 -0.37 -5.00 -24.00
C GLU A 443 -0.85 -3.59 -23.64
N THR A 444 -1.89 -3.48 -22.82
CA THR A 444 -2.42 -2.20 -22.35
C THR A 444 -1.35 -1.42 -21.57
N LEU A 445 -0.62 -2.07 -20.66
CA LEU A 445 0.46 -1.42 -19.93
C LEU A 445 1.58 -0.92 -20.86
N SER A 446 1.86 -1.65 -21.94
CA SER A 446 2.95 -1.32 -22.86
C SER A 446 2.73 0.00 -23.62
N GLU A 447 1.48 0.45 -23.73
CA GLU A 447 1.09 1.72 -24.36
C GLU A 447 1.51 2.93 -23.51
N VAL A 448 1.70 2.75 -22.20
CA VAL A 448 2.04 3.82 -21.27
C VAL A 448 3.50 4.26 -21.41
N LYS A 449 3.72 5.55 -21.64
CA LYS A 449 5.05 6.15 -21.83
C LYS A 449 5.35 7.22 -20.79
N THR A 450 6.61 7.34 -20.40
CA THR A 450 7.10 8.49 -19.63
C THR A 450 7.09 9.75 -20.49
N GLY A 451 7.08 10.91 -19.84
CA GLY A 451 7.33 12.21 -20.46
C GLY A 451 8.80 12.48 -20.80
N TYR A 452 9.72 11.55 -20.51
CA TYR A 452 11.10 11.64 -21.00
C TYR A 452 11.14 11.47 -22.53
N PRO A 453 11.92 12.32 -23.25
CA PRO A 453 12.19 12.11 -24.67
C PRO A 453 12.90 10.77 -24.96
N ASP A 454 12.73 10.26 -26.18
CA ASP A 454 13.26 8.94 -26.58
C ASP A 454 14.79 8.85 -26.50
N ASP A 455 15.50 9.94 -26.82
CA ASP A 455 16.95 10.04 -26.67
C ASP A 455 17.39 9.98 -25.20
N HIS A 456 16.69 10.64 -24.28
CA HIS A 456 16.91 10.49 -22.83
C HIS A 456 16.70 9.04 -22.37
N MET A 457 15.59 8.44 -22.78
CA MET A 457 15.27 7.04 -22.43
C MET A 457 16.33 6.07 -22.96
N SER A 458 16.89 6.33 -24.15
CA SER A 458 17.95 5.50 -24.73
C SER A 458 19.19 5.43 -23.83
N TYR A 459 19.56 6.52 -23.15
CA TYR A 459 20.70 6.53 -22.22
C TYR A 459 20.37 5.90 -20.87
N PHE A 460 19.14 6.06 -20.36
CA PHE A 460 18.72 5.35 -19.15
C PHE A 460 18.75 3.83 -19.32
N LEU A 461 18.32 3.34 -20.49
CA LEU A 461 18.31 1.91 -20.81
C LEU A 461 19.72 1.31 -20.99
N GLN A 462 20.73 2.14 -21.29
CA GLN A 462 22.14 1.72 -21.29
C GLN A 462 22.69 1.50 -19.87
N GLY A 463 21.98 1.96 -18.83
CA GLY A 463 22.40 1.87 -17.44
C GLY A 463 23.57 2.82 -17.14
N GLY A 464 24.62 2.28 -16.54
CA GLY A 464 25.67 3.11 -15.96
C GLY A 464 26.98 2.38 -15.74
N HIS A 465 27.75 2.86 -14.79
CA HIS A 465 29.07 2.36 -14.45
C HIS A 465 29.00 1.51 -13.19
N ASP A 466 29.61 0.33 -13.23
CA ASP A 466 29.76 -0.52 -12.05
C ASP A 466 30.94 -0.02 -11.20
N VAL A 467 30.66 0.34 -9.95
CA VAL A 467 31.66 0.80 -8.99
C VAL A 467 31.48 0.04 -7.68
N LYS A 468 32.58 -0.23 -6.98
CA LYS A 468 32.53 -0.93 -5.69
C LYS A 468 32.37 0.05 -4.54
N ILE A 469 31.48 -0.29 -3.59
CA ILE A 469 31.37 0.43 -2.32
C ILE A 469 32.70 0.27 -1.55
N GLY A 470 33.22 1.37 -1.01
CA GLY A 470 34.50 1.39 -0.31
C GLY A 470 34.84 2.76 0.22
N SER A 471 36.14 3.10 0.28
CA SER A 471 36.62 4.41 0.74
C SER A 471 36.21 5.57 -0.17
N VAL A 472 35.97 5.28 -1.46
CA VAL A 472 35.66 6.30 -2.48
C VAL A 472 34.15 6.47 -2.69
N TYR A 473 33.44 5.36 -2.86
CA TYR A 473 32.00 5.35 -3.19
C TYR A 473 31.18 4.78 -2.04
N ASN A 474 30.13 5.50 -1.66
CA ASN A 474 29.08 5.00 -0.77
C ASN A 474 27.94 4.35 -1.57
N ALA A 475 26.94 3.78 -0.88
CA ALA A 475 25.80 3.12 -1.52
C ALA A 475 25.00 4.02 -2.47
N ARG A 476 24.84 5.32 -2.14
CA ARG A 476 24.17 6.30 -3.02
C ARG A 476 25.00 6.62 -4.25
N ASP A 477 26.31 6.77 -4.10
CA ASP A 477 27.22 7.00 -5.25
C ASP A 477 27.12 5.82 -6.23
N GLN A 478 27.22 4.59 -5.71
CA GLN A 478 27.08 3.38 -6.50
C GLN A 478 25.72 3.33 -7.21
N TYR A 479 24.63 3.65 -6.50
CA TYR A 479 23.30 3.69 -7.07
C TYR A 479 23.21 4.66 -8.26
N TYR A 480 23.63 5.92 -8.09
CA TYR A 480 23.53 6.91 -9.17
C TYR A 480 24.39 6.53 -10.37
N LEU A 481 25.62 6.07 -10.11
CA LEU A 481 26.55 5.68 -11.17
C LEU A 481 26.06 4.43 -11.90
N ARG A 482 25.51 3.45 -11.20
CA ARG A 482 25.02 2.20 -11.79
C ARG A 482 23.78 2.38 -12.66
N TYR A 483 22.80 3.16 -12.19
CA TYR A 483 21.50 3.27 -12.86
C TYR A 483 21.37 4.48 -13.78
N TYR A 484 22.17 5.53 -13.56
CA TYR A 484 22.06 6.79 -14.30
C TYR A 484 23.41 7.24 -14.89
N GLY A 485 24.49 6.46 -14.74
CA GLY A 485 25.83 6.88 -15.12
C GLY A 485 25.95 7.35 -16.57
N ARG A 486 25.42 6.57 -17.53
CA ARG A 486 25.47 6.93 -18.96
C ARG A 486 24.59 8.13 -19.29
N TYR A 487 23.43 8.23 -18.65
CA TYR A 487 22.56 9.40 -18.76
C TYR A 487 23.21 10.68 -18.23
N ILE A 488 23.85 10.60 -17.07
CA ILE A 488 24.58 11.72 -16.47
C ILE A 488 25.77 12.12 -17.34
N GLU A 489 26.49 11.14 -17.88
CA GLU A 489 27.60 11.36 -18.83
C GLU A 489 27.12 12.12 -20.08
N ALA A 490 26.02 11.69 -20.68
CA ALA A 490 25.43 12.33 -21.87
C ALA A 490 25.02 13.79 -21.60
N LEU A 491 24.34 14.05 -20.47
CA LEU A 491 24.02 15.42 -20.02
C LEU A 491 25.29 16.27 -19.82
N ALA A 492 26.32 15.69 -19.18
CA ALA A 492 27.57 16.39 -18.92
C ALA A 492 28.27 16.80 -20.23
N LYS A 493 28.29 15.91 -21.22
CA LYS A 493 28.88 16.14 -22.55
C LYS A 493 28.02 17.02 -23.46
N GLY A 494 26.74 17.21 -23.15
CA GLY A 494 25.80 17.92 -24.02
C GLY A 494 25.36 17.07 -25.22
N GLU A 495 25.38 15.74 -25.07
CA GLU A 495 24.83 14.80 -26.06
C GLU A 495 23.29 14.79 -26.01
N ILE A 496 22.71 15.17 -24.87
CA ILE A 496 21.29 15.41 -24.65
C ILE A 496 21.11 16.73 -23.88
N GLU A 497 20.00 17.42 -24.14
CA GLU A 497 19.67 18.71 -23.54
C GLU A 497 18.89 18.53 -22.22
N PRO A 498 19.04 19.42 -21.22
CA PRO A 498 18.25 19.32 -20.00
C PRO A 498 16.75 19.58 -20.29
N ILE A 499 15.87 18.72 -19.79
CA ILE A 499 14.41 18.79 -20.05
C ILE A 499 13.62 19.52 -18.95
N GLY A 500 14.31 20.27 -18.08
CA GLY A 500 13.63 21.09 -17.08
C GLY A 500 14.55 21.72 -16.03
N PRO A 501 14.00 22.57 -15.15
CA PRO A 501 14.78 23.45 -14.29
C PRO A 501 15.73 22.74 -13.33
N TRP A 502 15.40 21.51 -12.91
CA TRP A 502 16.28 20.73 -12.06
C TRP A 502 17.52 20.24 -12.82
N GLN A 503 17.36 19.81 -14.07
CA GLN A 503 18.47 19.35 -14.91
C GLN A 503 19.34 20.53 -15.37
N GLU A 504 18.72 21.67 -15.70
CA GLU A 504 19.45 22.92 -16.02
C GLU A 504 20.39 23.34 -14.89
N LYS A 505 19.98 23.16 -13.63
CA LYS A 505 20.82 23.39 -12.45
C LYS A 505 21.87 22.29 -12.24
N LEU A 506 21.55 21.05 -12.58
CA LEU A 506 22.45 19.90 -12.43
C LEU A 506 23.63 19.99 -13.41
N VAL A 507 23.39 20.35 -14.68
CA VAL A 507 24.39 20.28 -15.77
C VAL A 507 25.70 21.05 -15.46
N PRO A 508 25.68 22.32 -14.99
CA PRO A 508 26.90 23.02 -14.60
C PRO A 508 27.70 22.30 -13.51
N MET A 509 27.03 21.62 -12.58
CA MET A 509 27.68 20.84 -11.52
C MET A 509 28.36 19.60 -12.09
N LEU A 510 27.73 18.91 -13.04
CA LEU A 510 28.33 17.75 -13.73
C LEU A 510 29.60 18.15 -14.48
N ARG A 511 29.55 19.30 -15.16
CA ARG A 511 30.67 19.89 -15.93
C ARG A 511 31.78 20.47 -15.06
N GLY A 512 31.59 20.55 -13.73
CA GLY A 512 32.57 21.14 -12.81
C GLY A 512 32.63 22.67 -12.86
N GLN A 513 31.60 23.30 -13.43
CA GLN A 513 31.43 24.74 -13.51
C GLN A 513 30.74 25.31 -12.24
N ALA A 514 30.15 24.44 -11.42
CA ALA A 514 29.53 24.76 -10.14
C ALA A 514 29.87 23.69 -9.08
N LYS A 515 29.71 24.03 -7.80
CA LYS A 515 29.88 23.09 -6.69
C LYS A 515 28.84 21.95 -6.80
N PRO A 516 29.22 20.67 -6.64
CA PRO A 516 28.28 19.56 -6.73
C PRO A 516 27.42 19.47 -5.46
N GLU A 517 26.28 20.15 -5.46
CA GLU A 517 25.34 20.14 -4.34
C GLU A 517 24.37 18.95 -4.41
N PHE A 518 24.03 18.51 -5.62
CA PHE A 518 23.13 17.39 -5.85
C PHE A 518 23.87 16.05 -5.81
N GLU A 519 23.24 15.03 -5.23
CA GLU A 519 23.83 13.70 -5.07
C GLU A 519 24.29 13.06 -6.41
N PRO A 520 23.53 13.13 -7.52
CA PRO A 520 24.02 12.65 -8.82
C PRO A 520 25.31 13.33 -9.27
N ALA A 521 25.42 14.66 -9.04
CA ALA A 521 26.64 15.39 -9.38
C ALA A 521 27.81 15.02 -8.48
N LYS A 522 27.59 14.84 -7.17
CA LYS A 522 28.64 14.39 -6.24
C LYS A 522 29.19 13.03 -6.67
N ALA A 523 28.31 12.08 -6.99
CA ALA A 523 28.69 10.75 -7.44
C ALA A 523 29.48 10.82 -8.76
N TRP A 524 29.00 11.58 -9.74
CA TRP A 524 29.67 11.76 -11.03
C TRP A 524 31.04 12.43 -10.92
N ARG A 525 31.17 13.49 -10.11
CA ARG A 525 32.45 14.18 -9.90
C ARG A 525 33.49 13.29 -9.23
N LYS A 526 33.09 12.42 -8.30
CA LYS A 526 33.98 11.38 -7.75
C LYS A 526 34.39 10.38 -8.83
N PHE A 527 33.44 9.93 -9.65
CA PHE A 527 33.68 8.95 -10.70
C PHE A 527 34.75 9.42 -11.69
N ILE A 528 34.60 10.61 -12.26
CA ILE A 528 35.58 11.15 -13.21
C ILE A 528 36.96 11.36 -12.54
N GLN A 529 37.02 11.84 -11.29
CA GLN A 529 38.29 12.05 -10.60
C GLN A 529 39.10 10.77 -10.37
N ASN A 530 38.43 9.62 -10.29
CA ASN A 530 39.05 8.32 -10.02
C ASN A 530 39.16 7.43 -11.27
N ASN A 531 38.63 7.87 -12.42
CA ASN A 531 38.65 7.12 -13.69
C ASN A 531 39.10 7.98 -14.88
N SER A 532 39.65 9.18 -14.62
CA SER A 532 40.40 9.95 -15.61
C SER A 532 41.77 9.31 -15.79
N ASP A 533 41.93 8.56 -16.88
CA ASP A 533 43.24 8.27 -17.49
C ASP A 533 43.78 9.53 -18.20
#